data_AF-C0DBY8-F1
#
_entry.id   AF-C0DBY8-F1
#
_cell.length_a   1.000
_cell.length_b   1.000
_cell.length_c   1.000
_cell.angle_alpha   90.00
_cell.angle_beta   90.00
_cell.angle_gamma   90.00
#
_symmetry.space_group_name_H-M   'P 1'
#
loop_
_entity.id
_entity.type
_entity.pdbx_description
1 polymer ?
#
loop_
_entity_poly.entity_id
_entity_poly.type
_entity_poly.pdbx_seq_one_letter_code
_entity_poly.pdbx_strand_id
1 'polypeptide(L)'
;IFGAIFLNILGKKAPRLTGNGALMQGYSVDESKASYHYNMTMNDLGTGLMLTMTFFILGRVLNGVCPIVHAYAWTIISVAVCKISGILPQRMEYSAVKWYDFAQGTFTVPLSAGIGIAMLNLQAMLDILSPGFVIIATAVVLGAIIGAGLIGMLVKFYFVESAVTAGLCMANAGGNGDVMVLSSCDRMNLMSFAQISSRIGGALVLVVQSILLGILL
;
A
#
# COMPACT_ATOMS: atom_id res chain seq x y z
N ILE A 1 -5.23 -5.25 -10.64
CA ILE A 1 -6.29 -4.29 -11.02
C ILE A 1 -7.67 -4.95 -11.00
N PHE A 2 -7.98 -5.90 -11.89
CA PHE A 2 -9.31 -6.54 -11.96
C PHE A 2 -9.80 -7.13 -10.62
N GLY A 3 -8.93 -7.84 -9.89
CA GLY A 3 -9.26 -8.35 -8.55
C GLY A 3 -9.60 -7.25 -7.55
N ALA A 4 -8.97 -6.07 -7.64
CA ALA A 4 -9.23 -4.94 -6.74
C ALA A 4 -10.62 -4.34 -7.01
N ILE A 5 -10.98 -4.18 -8.28
CA ILE A 5 -12.30 -3.72 -8.71
C ILE A 5 -13.38 -4.70 -8.23
N PHE A 6 -13.13 -6.00 -8.43
CA PHE A 6 -14.04 -7.06 -7.98
C PHE A 6 -14.24 -7.02 -6.45
N LEU A 7 -13.16 -6.90 -5.68
CA LEU A 7 -13.23 -6.78 -4.22
C LEU A 7 -13.94 -5.50 -3.77
N ASN A 8 -13.80 -4.39 -4.50
CA ASN A 8 -14.54 -3.16 -4.21
C ASN A 8 -16.06 -3.37 -4.40
N ILE A 9 -16.46 -4.03 -5.49
CA ILE A 9 -17.86 -4.39 -5.75
C ILE A 9 -18.37 -5.36 -4.67
N LEU A 10 -17.56 -6.35 -4.29
CA LEU A 10 -17.90 -7.31 -3.24
C LEU A 10 -18.13 -6.61 -1.90
N GLY A 11 -17.25 -5.68 -1.51
CA GLY A 11 -17.42 -4.87 -0.29
C GLY A 11 -18.70 -4.04 -0.32
N LYS A 12 -19.03 -3.41 -1.46
CA LYS A 12 -20.28 -2.65 -1.63
C LYS A 12 -21.53 -3.54 -1.50
N LYS A 13 -21.47 -4.78 -2.00
CA LYS A 13 -22.59 -5.74 -1.89
C LYS A 13 -22.69 -6.42 -0.52
N ALA A 14 -21.56 -6.62 0.16
CA ALA A 14 -21.49 -7.27 1.47
C ALA A 14 -20.76 -6.35 2.47
N PRO A 15 -21.46 -5.35 3.05
CA PRO A 15 -20.87 -4.38 3.98
C PRO A 15 -20.19 -5.01 5.20
N ARG A 16 -20.60 -6.22 5.59
CA ARG A 16 -20.00 -6.96 6.72
C ARG A 16 -18.55 -7.38 6.46
N LEU A 17 -18.13 -7.50 5.20
CA LEU A 17 -16.80 -7.97 4.80
C LEU A 17 -15.81 -6.82 4.57
N THR A 18 -16.28 -5.57 4.60
CA THR A 18 -15.49 -4.37 4.27
C THR A 18 -15.49 -3.39 5.43
N GLY A 19 -14.33 -2.81 5.71
CA GLY A 19 -14.19 -1.64 6.59
C GLY A 19 -14.31 -0.32 5.84
N ASN A 20 -14.56 -0.36 4.52
CA ASN A 20 -14.60 0.80 3.62
C ASN A 20 -13.35 1.68 3.77
N GLY A 21 -12.19 1.03 3.77
CA GLY A 21 -10.89 1.68 3.98
C GLY A 21 -10.33 1.53 5.40
N ALA A 22 -11.10 1.07 6.38
CA ALA A 22 -10.53 0.61 7.66
C ALA A 22 -10.04 -0.84 7.54
N LEU A 23 -8.78 -1.11 7.89
CA LEU A 23 -8.25 -2.47 7.89
C LEU A 23 -8.70 -3.27 9.12
N MET A 24 -8.68 -2.65 10.30
CA MET A 24 -8.96 -3.29 11.59
C MET A 24 -10.44 -3.18 11.96
N GLN A 25 -11.04 -4.28 12.42
CA GLN A 25 -12.42 -4.27 12.92
C GLN A 25 -12.50 -3.51 14.26
N GLY A 26 -13.55 -2.71 14.42
CA GLY A 26 -13.73 -1.88 15.63
C GLY A 26 -12.93 -0.57 15.63
N TYR A 27 -12.20 -0.28 14.54
CA TYR A 27 -11.62 1.04 14.28
C TYR A 27 -12.28 1.62 13.04
N SER A 28 -12.96 2.75 13.17
CA SER A 28 -13.42 3.49 11.99
C SER A 28 -12.33 4.44 11.48
N VAL A 29 -12.28 4.65 10.16
CA VAL A 29 -11.36 5.63 9.54
C VAL A 29 -11.59 7.02 10.15
N ASP A 30 -12.84 7.37 10.50
CA ASP A 30 -13.19 8.66 11.07
C ASP A 30 -12.83 8.81 12.56
N GLU A 31 -12.84 7.74 13.37
CA GLU A 31 -12.32 7.80 14.75
C GLU A 31 -10.79 7.98 14.81
N SER A 32 -10.08 7.59 13.75
CA SER A 32 -8.62 7.71 13.67
C SER A 32 -8.12 9.06 13.12
N LYS A 33 -9.00 9.88 12.54
CA LYS A 33 -8.64 11.21 12.05
C LYS A 33 -8.51 12.14 13.25
N ALA A 34 -7.29 12.58 13.54
CA ALA A 34 -7.08 13.70 14.45
C ALA A 34 -7.91 14.91 13.97
N SER A 35 -8.76 15.46 14.86
CA SER A 35 -9.58 16.62 14.56
C SER A 35 -8.72 17.88 14.62
N TYR A 36 -8.30 18.36 13.46
CA TYR A 36 -7.49 19.55 13.33
C TYR A 36 -8.38 20.79 13.13
N HIS A 37 -8.41 21.67 14.14
CA HIS A 37 -9.13 22.95 14.06
C HIS A 37 -8.22 24.05 13.48
N TYR A 38 -7.68 23.79 12.29
CA TYR A 38 -6.76 24.70 11.62
C TYR A 38 -7.30 25.13 10.25
N ASN A 39 -7.25 26.43 9.97
CA ASN A 39 -7.50 26.92 8.62
C ASN A 39 -6.33 26.56 7.71
N MET A 40 -6.66 25.97 6.56
CA MET A 40 -5.67 25.63 5.53
C MET A 40 -5.09 26.90 4.92
N THR A 41 -3.77 26.98 4.89
CA THR A 41 -3.01 28.00 4.19
C THR A 41 -2.12 27.34 3.14
N MET A 42 -1.72 28.09 2.11
CA MET A 42 -0.84 27.54 1.06
C MET A 42 0.53 27.11 1.62
N ASN A 43 0.99 27.77 2.69
CA ASN A 43 2.22 27.42 3.40
C ASN A 43 2.16 26.02 4.04
N ASP A 44 0.97 25.55 4.41
CA ASP A 44 0.80 24.20 4.96
C ASP A 44 1.11 23.12 3.92
N LEU A 45 0.76 23.32 2.65
CA LEU A 45 1.13 22.38 1.59
C LEU A 45 2.65 22.31 1.41
N GLY A 46 3.32 23.46 1.41
CA GLY A 46 4.79 23.52 1.33
C GLY A 46 5.46 22.86 2.53
N THR A 47 4.93 23.07 3.73
CA THR A 47 5.45 22.47 4.97
C THR A 47 5.23 20.95 4.97
N GLY A 48 4.07 20.48 4.53
CA GLY A 48 3.78 19.05 4.39
C GLY A 48 4.69 18.37 3.37
N LEU A 49 4.97 19.01 2.23
CA LEU A 49 5.94 18.54 1.25
C LEU A 49 7.34 18.43 1.84
N MET A 50 7.83 19.49 2.50
CA MET A 50 9.17 19.51 3.12
C MET A 50 9.31 18.44 4.20
N LEU A 51 8.29 18.26 5.03
CA LEU A 51 8.27 17.20 6.05
C LEU A 51 8.36 15.81 5.40
N THR A 52 7.57 15.57 4.35
CA THR A 52 7.57 14.30 3.61
C THR A 52 8.95 14.02 2.99
N MET A 53 9.56 15.02 2.36
CA MET A 53 10.92 14.93 1.82
C MET A 53 11.96 14.64 2.90
N THR A 54 11.84 15.28 4.06
CA THR A 54 12.77 15.08 5.19
C THR A 54 12.76 13.64 5.67
N PHE A 55 11.57 13.06 5.92
CA PHE A 55 11.47 11.65 6.33
C PHE A 55 11.90 10.67 5.23
N PHE A 56 11.70 11.02 3.97
CA PHE A 56 12.20 10.21 2.85
C PHE A 56 13.73 10.20 2.78
N ILE A 57 14.37 11.38 2.90
CA ILE A 57 15.83 11.50 2.94
C ILE A 57 16.37 10.76 4.16
N LEU A 58 15.75 10.91 5.32
CA LEU A 58 16.14 10.19 6.54
C LEU A 58 16.05 8.67 6.34
N GLY A 59 14.97 8.17 5.70
CA GLY A 59 14.85 6.75 5.36
C GLY A 59 15.93 6.26 4.39
N ARG A 60 16.35 7.10 3.44
CA ARG A 60 17.49 6.81 2.53
C ARG A 60 18.82 6.76 3.28
N VAL A 61 19.06 7.68 4.21
CA VAL A 61 20.27 7.68 5.05
C VAL A 61 20.33 6.41 5.91
N LEU A 62 19.21 6.03 6.55
CA LEU A 62 19.12 4.82 7.36
C LEU A 62 19.32 3.54 6.53
N ASN A 63 18.81 3.51 5.30
CA ASN A 63 19.08 2.42 4.37
C ASN A 63 20.58 2.30 4.03
N GLY A 64 21.32 3.40 3.97
CA GLY A 64 22.78 3.37 3.80
C GLY A 64 23.52 2.73 4.99
N VAL A 65 22.97 2.82 6.20
CA VAL A 65 23.55 2.21 7.41
C VAL A 65 23.15 0.73 7.52
N CYS A 66 21.89 0.40 7.23
CA CYS A 66 21.37 -0.97 7.25
C CYS A 66 20.64 -1.28 5.93
N PRO A 67 21.36 -1.80 4.93
CA PRO A 67 20.84 -1.99 3.57
C PRO A 67 19.85 -3.14 3.43
N ILE A 68 19.76 -4.01 4.44
CA ILE A 68 18.82 -5.16 4.47
C ILE A 68 17.37 -4.66 4.38
N VAL A 69 17.08 -3.52 5.00
CA VAL A 69 15.73 -2.93 5.02
C VAL A 69 15.65 -1.80 3.99
N HIS A 70 14.70 -1.91 3.06
CA HIS A 70 14.50 -0.94 1.99
C HIS A 70 14.19 0.47 2.52
N ALA A 71 14.67 1.52 1.84
CA ALA A 71 14.51 2.93 2.26
C ALA A 71 13.05 3.33 2.60
N TYR A 72 12.06 2.94 1.79
CA TYR A 72 10.64 3.17 2.11
C TYR A 72 10.18 2.57 3.44
N ALA A 73 10.65 1.37 3.80
CA ALA A 73 10.32 0.78 5.10
C ALA A 73 10.95 1.57 6.24
N TRP A 74 12.20 2.03 6.09
CA TRP A 74 12.82 2.95 7.05
C TRP A 74 12.07 4.27 7.18
N THR A 75 11.57 4.84 6.09
CA THR A 75 10.73 6.04 6.13
C THR A 75 9.46 5.79 6.96
N ILE A 76 8.74 4.69 6.73
CA ILE A 76 7.53 4.34 7.51
C ILE A 76 7.86 4.17 9.00
N ILE A 77 8.91 3.41 9.32
CA ILE A 77 9.35 3.19 10.70
C ILE A 77 9.68 4.52 11.38
N SER A 78 10.42 5.39 10.71
CA SER A 78 10.85 6.68 11.27
C SER A 78 9.66 7.61 11.54
N VAL A 79 8.70 7.66 10.61
CA VAL A 79 7.45 8.42 10.78
C VAL A 79 6.64 7.84 11.94
N ALA A 80 6.52 6.51 12.04
CA ALA A 80 5.81 5.85 13.14
C ALA A 80 6.45 6.15 14.50
N VAL A 81 7.78 6.05 14.62
CA VAL A 81 8.52 6.38 15.83
C VAL A 81 8.30 7.84 16.22
N CYS A 82 8.38 8.77 15.27
CA CYS A 82 8.15 10.19 15.51
C CYS A 82 6.71 10.50 15.95
N LYS A 83 5.73 9.80 15.36
CA LYS A 83 4.32 9.92 15.71
C LYS A 83 4.02 9.38 17.11
N ILE A 84 4.60 8.24 17.47
CA ILE A 84 4.41 7.60 18.79
C ILE A 84 5.11 8.40 19.89
N SER A 85 6.28 8.98 19.62
CA SER A 85 7.02 9.79 20.59
C SER A 85 6.38 11.14 20.88
N GLY A 86 5.42 11.59 20.06
CA GLY A 86 4.72 12.86 20.25
C GLY A 86 5.61 14.10 20.05
N ILE A 87 6.78 13.94 19.42
CA ILE A 87 7.76 15.02 19.21
C ILE A 87 7.26 16.04 18.17
N LEU A 88 6.44 15.59 17.21
CA LEU A 88 6.00 16.42 16.10
C LEU A 88 4.80 17.31 16.48
N PRO A 89 4.85 18.63 16.26
CA PRO A 89 3.71 19.51 16.53
C PRO A 89 2.48 19.16 15.68
N GLN A 90 1.28 19.23 16.27
CA GLN A 90 0.01 18.94 15.58
C GLN A 90 -0.19 19.75 14.30
N ARG A 91 0.35 20.98 14.22
CA ARG A 91 0.29 21.80 13.00
C ARG A 91 1.04 21.15 11.84
N MET A 92 2.21 20.55 12.09
CA MET A 92 3.00 19.88 11.05
C MET A 92 2.34 18.58 10.59
N GLU A 93 1.72 17.85 11.52
CA GLU A 93 0.92 16.67 11.19
C GLU A 93 -0.25 17.04 10.27
N TYR A 94 -0.97 18.12 10.60
CA TYR A 94 -2.03 18.66 9.76
C TYR A 94 -1.53 19.02 8.36
N SER A 95 -0.41 19.74 8.27
CA SER A 95 0.23 20.09 6.99
C SER A 95 0.56 18.85 6.16
N ALA A 96 1.06 17.78 6.79
CA ALA A 96 1.38 16.51 6.12
C ALA A 96 0.13 15.80 5.59
N VAL A 97 -0.95 15.77 6.39
CA VAL A 97 -2.25 15.20 5.96
C VAL A 97 -2.80 15.99 4.77
N LYS A 98 -2.75 17.32 4.82
CA LYS A 98 -3.22 18.16 3.70
C LYS A 98 -2.38 18.04 2.45
N TRP A 99 -1.08 17.88 2.60
CA TRP A 99 -0.19 17.55 1.49
C TRP A 99 -0.56 16.20 0.87
N TYR A 100 -0.85 15.18 1.69
CA TYR A 100 -1.30 13.87 1.22
C TYR A 100 -2.66 13.95 0.49
N ASP A 101 -3.65 14.63 1.06
CA ASP A 101 -4.97 14.82 0.44
C ASP A 101 -4.84 15.48 -0.95
N PHE A 102 -4.02 16.51 -1.06
CA PHE A 102 -3.71 17.18 -2.33
C PHE A 102 -3.02 16.23 -3.31
N ALA A 103 -1.98 15.53 -2.87
CA ALA A 103 -1.22 14.62 -3.73
C ALA A 103 -2.09 13.45 -4.23
N GLN A 104 -2.91 12.87 -3.37
CA GLN A 104 -3.85 11.81 -3.74
C GLN A 104 -4.91 12.34 -4.71
N GLY A 105 -5.51 13.51 -4.45
CA GLY A 105 -6.56 14.08 -5.29
C GLY A 105 -6.08 14.51 -6.67
N THR A 106 -4.86 15.06 -6.77
CA THR A 106 -4.35 15.66 -8.01
C THR A 106 -3.43 14.73 -8.80
N PHE A 107 -2.53 14.01 -8.13
CA PHE A 107 -1.49 13.24 -8.83
C PHE A 107 -1.84 11.78 -9.08
N THR A 108 -2.83 11.18 -8.41
CA THR A 108 -3.13 9.74 -8.56
C THR A 108 -3.45 9.36 -10.01
N VAL A 109 -4.25 10.16 -10.72
CA VAL A 109 -4.65 9.88 -12.11
C VAL A 109 -3.46 10.05 -13.08
N PRO A 110 -2.76 11.20 -13.12
CA PRO A 110 -1.56 11.35 -13.94
C PRO A 110 -0.48 10.31 -13.63
N LEU A 111 -0.27 9.99 -12.36
CA LEU A 111 0.74 9.00 -11.94
C LEU A 111 0.36 7.59 -12.41
N SER A 112 -0.91 7.21 -12.30
CA SER A 112 -1.37 5.90 -12.78
C SER A 112 -1.21 5.77 -14.30
N ALA A 113 -1.51 6.84 -15.06
CA ALA A 113 -1.29 6.87 -16.50
C ALA A 113 0.22 6.77 -16.86
N GLY A 114 1.06 7.54 -16.16
CA GLY A 114 2.51 7.50 -16.35
C GLY A 114 3.12 6.13 -16.04
N ILE A 115 2.68 5.48 -14.95
CA ILE A 115 3.09 4.10 -14.61
C ILE A 115 2.69 3.13 -15.72
N GLY A 116 1.46 3.25 -16.25
CA GLY A 116 1.00 2.43 -17.36
C GLY A 116 1.89 2.55 -18.59
N ILE A 117 2.28 3.76 -18.97
CA ILE A 117 3.13 4.01 -20.15
C ILE A 117 4.57 3.54 -19.91
N ALA A 118 5.13 3.81 -18.72
CA ALA A 118 6.55 3.58 -18.45
C ALA A 118 6.88 2.14 -18.03
N MET A 119 5.95 1.43 -17.37
CA MET A 119 6.22 0.13 -16.74
C MET A 119 5.56 -1.05 -17.46
N LEU A 120 4.50 -0.84 -18.24
CA LEU A 120 3.86 -1.93 -18.98
C LEU A 120 4.56 -2.14 -20.32
N ASN A 121 5.45 -3.14 -20.37
CA ASN A 121 5.96 -3.64 -21.63
C ASN A 121 4.95 -4.60 -22.27
N LEU A 122 4.15 -4.07 -23.19
CA LEU A 122 3.10 -4.86 -23.85
C LEU A 122 3.68 -6.00 -24.69
N GLN A 123 4.85 -5.80 -25.31
CA GLN A 123 5.50 -6.84 -26.11
C GLN A 123 5.88 -8.04 -25.24
N ALA A 124 6.62 -7.79 -24.15
CA ALA A 124 7.01 -8.84 -23.22
C ALA A 124 5.79 -9.57 -22.61
N MET A 125 4.69 -8.84 -22.37
CA MET A 125 3.46 -9.45 -21.87
C MET A 125 2.81 -10.38 -22.91
N LEU A 126 2.79 -9.96 -24.19
CA LEU A 126 2.23 -10.76 -25.29
C LEU A 126 3.05 -12.02 -25.56
N ASP A 127 4.37 -11.94 -25.45
CA ASP A 127 5.27 -13.08 -25.71
C ASP A 127 5.04 -14.25 -24.74
N ILE A 128 4.61 -13.96 -23.50
CA ILE A 128 4.36 -14.94 -22.44
C ILE A 128 2.86 -15.30 -22.36
N LEU A 129 2.02 -14.61 -23.13
CA LEU A 129 0.57 -14.75 -23.08
C LEU A 129 0.13 -16.09 -23.68
N SER A 130 0.05 -17.10 -22.83
CA SER A 130 -0.54 -18.39 -23.13
C SER A 130 -1.78 -18.63 -22.26
N PRO A 131 -2.77 -19.41 -22.73
CA PRO A 131 -3.93 -19.78 -21.91
C PRO A 131 -3.52 -20.43 -20.58
N GLY A 132 -2.47 -21.27 -20.58
CA GLY A 132 -1.94 -21.90 -19.38
C GLY A 132 -1.38 -20.88 -18.38
N PHE A 133 -0.60 -19.91 -18.85
CA PHE A 133 -0.07 -18.84 -18.00
C PHE A 133 -1.19 -18.02 -17.37
N VAL A 134 -2.22 -17.64 -18.15
CA VAL A 134 -3.36 -16.85 -17.64
C VAL A 134 -4.11 -17.61 -16.55
N ILE A 135 -4.35 -18.90 -16.73
CA ILE A 135 -5.03 -19.75 -15.72
C ILE A 135 -4.21 -19.81 -14.44
N ILE A 136 -2.92 -20.12 -14.53
CA ILE A 136 -2.03 -20.25 -13.37
C ILE A 136 -1.92 -18.90 -12.63
N ALA A 137 -1.64 -17.81 -13.35
CA ALA A 137 -1.54 -16.48 -12.76
C ALA A 137 -2.84 -16.08 -12.05
N THR A 138 -3.99 -16.35 -12.67
CA THR A 138 -5.30 -16.08 -12.05
C THR A 138 -5.50 -16.92 -10.80
N ALA A 139 -5.17 -18.21 -10.83
CA ALA A 139 -5.28 -19.10 -9.67
C ALA A 139 -4.40 -18.64 -8.50
N VAL A 140 -3.16 -18.21 -8.77
CA VAL A 140 -2.25 -17.68 -7.74
C VAL A 140 -2.81 -16.40 -7.13
N VAL A 141 -3.30 -15.46 -7.96
CA VAL A 141 -3.89 -14.21 -7.47
C VAL A 141 -5.15 -14.48 -6.64
N LEU A 142 -6.01 -15.40 -7.07
CA LEU A 142 -7.19 -15.81 -6.29
C LEU A 142 -6.79 -16.47 -4.97
N GLY A 143 -5.76 -17.32 -4.98
CA GLY A 143 -5.20 -17.91 -3.78
C GLY A 143 -4.70 -16.86 -2.80
N ALA A 144 -4.00 -15.83 -3.28
CA ALA A 144 -3.55 -14.71 -2.47
C ALA A 144 -4.71 -13.90 -1.88
N ILE A 145 -5.75 -13.62 -2.67
CA ILE A 145 -6.97 -12.92 -2.21
C ILE A 145 -7.66 -13.70 -1.10
N ILE A 146 -7.91 -14.99 -1.32
CA ILE A 146 -8.65 -15.84 -0.38
C ILE A 146 -7.80 -16.08 0.87
N GLY A 147 -6.53 -16.44 0.71
CA GLY A 147 -5.62 -16.69 1.83
C GLY A 147 -5.45 -15.46 2.73
N ALA A 148 -5.13 -14.30 2.15
CA ALA A 148 -4.98 -13.06 2.91
C ALA A 148 -6.31 -12.59 3.52
N GLY A 149 -7.42 -12.73 2.80
CA GLY A 149 -8.74 -12.37 3.31
C GLY A 149 -9.17 -13.24 4.50
N LEU A 150 -9.01 -14.57 4.41
CA LEU A 150 -9.37 -15.51 5.47
C LEU A 150 -8.47 -15.35 6.71
N ILE A 151 -7.15 -15.31 6.52
CA ILE A 151 -6.20 -15.12 7.63
C ILE A 151 -6.39 -13.75 8.26
N GLY A 152 -6.67 -12.71 7.46
CA GLY A 152 -7.02 -11.37 7.93
C GLY A 152 -8.21 -11.37 8.89
N MET A 153 -9.26 -12.14 8.58
CA MET A 153 -10.41 -12.25 9.49
C MET A 153 -10.05 -12.90 10.84
N LEU A 154 -9.10 -13.85 10.87
CA LEU A 154 -8.65 -14.49 12.13
C LEU A 154 -7.95 -13.50 13.06
N VAL A 155 -7.24 -12.52 12.50
CA VAL A 155 -6.57 -11.45 13.26
C VAL A 155 -7.44 -10.20 13.45
N LYS A 156 -8.77 -10.32 13.22
CA LYS A 156 -9.77 -9.24 13.35
C LYS A 156 -9.60 -8.09 12.35
N PHE A 157 -9.13 -8.37 11.14
CA PHE A 157 -9.18 -7.42 10.03
C PHE A 157 -10.40 -7.68 9.13
N TYR A 158 -10.82 -6.68 8.35
CA TYR A 158 -11.86 -6.86 7.35
C TYR A 158 -11.33 -7.69 6.17
N PHE A 159 -12.16 -8.61 5.66
CA PHE A 159 -11.78 -9.53 4.58
C PHE A 159 -11.32 -8.77 3.34
N VAL A 160 -12.09 -7.77 2.90
CA VAL A 160 -11.81 -7.00 1.67
C VAL A 160 -10.50 -6.23 1.81
N GLU A 161 -10.32 -5.48 2.88
CA GLU A 161 -9.11 -4.69 3.10
C GLU A 161 -7.87 -5.57 3.29
N SER A 162 -8.00 -6.74 3.94
CA SER A 162 -6.90 -7.71 4.07
C SER A 162 -6.53 -8.33 2.73
N ALA A 163 -7.54 -8.75 1.94
CA ALA A 163 -7.34 -9.29 0.61
C ALA A 163 -6.70 -8.27 -0.35
N VAL A 164 -7.03 -6.98 -0.21
CA VAL A 164 -6.40 -5.91 -0.98
C VAL A 164 -4.96 -5.66 -0.54
N THR A 165 -4.71 -5.45 0.76
CA THR A 165 -3.41 -4.99 1.29
C THR A 165 -2.37 -6.11 1.42
N ALA A 166 -2.74 -7.28 1.92
CA ALA A 166 -1.82 -8.39 2.10
C ALA A 166 -1.86 -9.41 0.94
N GLY A 167 -2.96 -9.46 0.19
CA GLY A 167 -3.12 -10.34 -0.97
C GLY A 167 -2.71 -9.65 -2.28
N LEU A 168 -3.57 -8.78 -2.79
CA LEU A 168 -3.38 -8.13 -4.09
C LEU A 168 -2.14 -7.23 -4.15
N CYS A 169 -1.83 -6.51 -3.06
CA CYS A 169 -0.62 -5.69 -3.03
C CYS A 169 0.67 -6.50 -2.92
N MET A 170 0.59 -7.79 -2.59
CA MET A 170 1.73 -8.70 -2.62
C MET A 170 1.87 -9.40 -3.99
N ALA A 171 0.75 -9.62 -4.68
CA ALA A 171 0.69 -10.23 -6.01
C ALA A 171 0.76 -9.21 -7.16
N ASN A 172 1.30 -8.01 -6.91
CA ASN A 172 1.43 -6.95 -7.91
C ASN A 172 2.92 -6.64 -8.22
N ALA A 173 3.16 -5.63 -9.06
CA ALA A 173 4.50 -5.17 -9.42
C ALA A 173 5.12 -4.20 -8.37
N GLY A 174 5.01 -4.53 -7.08
CA GLY A 174 5.52 -3.73 -5.96
C GLY A 174 4.87 -2.36 -5.84
N GLY A 175 5.63 -1.34 -5.41
CA GLY A 175 5.10 -0.01 -5.07
C GLY A 175 4.30 0.70 -6.18
N ASN A 176 4.64 0.49 -7.45
CA ASN A 176 3.85 1.02 -8.58
C ASN A 176 2.53 0.26 -8.73
N GLY A 177 2.57 -1.06 -8.53
CA GLY A 177 1.39 -1.91 -8.44
C GLY A 177 0.49 -1.52 -7.29
N ASP A 178 1.04 -1.11 -6.14
CA ASP A 178 0.27 -0.70 -4.96
C ASP A 178 -0.61 0.49 -5.28
N VAL A 179 -0.04 1.52 -5.92
CA VAL A 179 -0.79 2.70 -6.37
C VAL A 179 -1.94 2.27 -7.30
N MET A 180 -1.68 1.42 -8.29
CA MET A 180 -2.70 0.98 -9.24
C MET A 180 -3.80 0.12 -8.60
N VAL A 181 -3.44 -0.78 -7.67
CA VAL A 181 -4.40 -1.65 -6.97
C VAL A 181 -5.28 -0.82 -6.04
N LEU A 182 -4.68 0.06 -5.24
CA LEU A 182 -5.41 0.88 -4.26
C LEU A 182 -6.26 1.96 -4.93
N SER A 183 -5.77 2.58 -6.01
CA SER A 183 -6.56 3.53 -6.79
C SER A 183 -7.75 2.87 -7.48
N SER A 184 -7.60 1.61 -7.93
CA SER A 184 -8.69 0.84 -8.56
C SER A 184 -9.80 0.41 -7.60
N CYS A 185 -9.59 0.50 -6.28
CA CYS A 185 -10.57 0.12 -5.28
C CYS A 185 -10.89 1.24 -4.28
N ASP A 186 -10.51 2.49 -4.59
CA ASP A 186 -10.77 3.69 -3.78
C ASP A 186 -10.25 3.59 -2.33
N ARG A 187 -9.09 2.93 -2.13
CA ARG A 187 -8.51 2.64 -0.79
C ARG A 187 -7.07 3.13 -0.64
N MET A 188 -6.73 4.28 -1.24
CA MET A 188 -5.38 4.86 -1.17
C MET A 188 -4.91 5.13 0.26
N ASN A 189 -5.83 5.33 1.21
CA ASN A 189 -5.52 5.47 2.63
C ASN A 189 -4.82 4.23 3.24
N LEU A 190 -4.89 3.07 2.58
CA LEU A 190 -4.19 1.84 2.98
C LEU A 190 -2.77 1.74 2.40
N MET A 191 -2.25 2.80 1.79
CA MET A 191 -0.95 2.77 1.12
C MET A 191 0.22 2.43 2.05
N SER A 192 0.16 2.83 3.33
CA SER A 192 1.16 2.43 4.33
C SER A 192 1.20 0.91 4.52
N PHE A 193 0.04 0.25 4.61
CA PHE A 193 -0.06 -1.21 4.73
C PHE A 193 0.40 -1.91 3.45
N ALA A 194 0.05 -1.39 2.28
CA ALA A 194 0.51 -1.93 1.00
C ALA A 194 2.04 -1.85 0.87
N GLN A 195 2.64 -0.73 1.28
CA GLN A 195 4.10 -0.59 1.26
C GLN A 195 4.80 -1.55 2.24
N ILE A 196 4.22 -1.81 3.41
CA ILE A 196 4.73 -2.83 4.34
C ILE A 196 4.69 -4.21 3.65
N SER A 197 3.57 -4.55 3.03
CA SER A 197 3.39 -5.81 2.28
C SER A 197 4.44 -5.96 1.17
N SER A 198 4.54 -4.97 0.27
CA SER A 198 5.48 -4.98 -0.86
C SER A 198 6.95 -5.02 -0.47
N ARG A 199 7.35 -4.39 0.66
CA ARG A 199 8.76 -4.27 1.04
C ARG A 199 9.19 -5.35 2.02
N ILE A 200 8.46 -5.52 3.12
CA ILE A 200 8.80 -6.51 4.16
C ILE A 200 8.32 -7.90 3.72
N GLY A 201 7.10 -8.01 3.20
CA GLY A 201 6.58 -9.25 2.63
C GLY A 201 7.41 -9.71 1.42
N GLY A 202 7.83 -8.77 0.56
CA GLY A 202 8.75 -9.03 -0.55
C GLY A 202 10.06 -9.69 -0.11
N ALA A 203 10.72 -9.13 0.91
CA ALA A 203 11.95 -9.71 1.47
C ALA A 203 11.71 -11.10 2.06
N LEU A 204 10.58 -11.31 2.75
CA LEU A 204 10.20 -12.61 3.30
C LEU A 204 10.00 -13.67 2.21
N VAL A 205 9.36 -13.30 1.09
CA VAL A 205 9.19 -14.22 -0.05
C VAL A 205 10.54 -14.63 -0.65
N LEU A 206 11.53 -13.73 -0.73
CA LEU A 206 12.87 -14.10 -1.21
C LEU A 206 13.55 -15.12 -0.28
N VAL A 207 13.39 -14.97 1.03
CA VAL A 207 13.93 -15.93 2.01
C VAL A 207 13.24 -17.29 1.84
N VAL A 208 11.91 -17.31 1.76
CA VAL A 208 11.12 -18.52 1.57
C VAL A 208 11.48 -19.21 0.24
N GLN A 209 11.59 -18.44 -0.84
CA GLN A 209 12.03 -18.92 -2.15
C GLN A 209 13.43 -19.55 -2.07
N SER A 210 14.38 -18.91 -1.38
CA SER A 210 15.74 -19.44 -1.23
C SER A 210 15.75 -20.79 -0.51
N ILE A 211 14.94 -20.94 0.53
CA ILE A 211 14.78 -22.21 1.27
C ILE A 211 14.14 -23.28 0.37
N LEU A 212 13.07 -22.93 -0.33
CA LEU A 212 12.36 -23.85 -1.23
C LEU A 212 13.26 -24.35 -2.36
N LEU A 213 14.05 -23.47 -2.98
CA LEU A 213 15.00 -23.86 -4.01
C LEU A 213 16.05 -24.83 -3.47
N GLY A 214 16.57 -24.61 -2.25
CA GLY A 214 17.52 -25.54 -1.64
C GLY A 214 16.95 -26.89 -1.21
N ILE A 215 15.62 -27.06 -1.19
CA ILE A 215 14.95 -28.35 -0.93
C ILE A 215 14.59 -29.06 -2.23
N LEU A 216 14.19 -28.30 -3.26
CA LEU A 216 13.71 -28.81 -4.55
C LEU A 216 14.83 -29.06 -5.57
N LEU A 217 15.96 -28.36 -5.46
CA LEU A 217 17.18 -28.57 -6.24
C LEU A 217 18.23 -29.29 -5.41
#